data_AF-A0A8T0I922-F1
#
_entry.id   AF-A0A8T0I922-F1
#
_cell.length_a   1.000
_cell.length_b   1.000
_cell.length_c   1.000
_cell.angle_alpha   90.00
_cell.angle_beta   90.00
_cell.angle_gamma   90.00
#
_symmetry.space_group_name_H-M   'P 1'
#
loop_
_entity.id
_entity.type
_entity.pdbx_description
1 polymer ?
#
loop_
_entity_poly.entity_id
_entity_poly.type
_entity_poly.pdbx_seq_one_letter_code
_entity_poly.pdbx_strand_id
1 'polypeptide(L)'
;MKKPTARKPPAFLDLAYLAPALCLCMWLTSFHQIKYPFEKGPLSPRFRGEHALRRYPIGEERCIACKLCEAIASTKLMGAKMWLYRAEQ
;
A
#
# COMPACT_ATOMS: atom_id res chain seq x y z
N MET A 1 8.48 -9.91 -32.45
CA MET A 1 7.10 -9.40 -32.38
C MET A 1 6.13 -10.52 -32.72
N LYS A 2 5.49 -11.14 -31.73
CA LYS A 2 4.45 -12.16 -31.93
C LYS A 2 3.12 -11.42 -32.12
N LYS A 3 2.47 -11.57 -33.26
CA LYS A 3 1.14 -11.00 -33.52
C LYS A 3 0.20 -11.50 -32.40
N PRO A 4 -0.57 -10.64 -31.70
CA PRO A 4 -1.57 -11.15 -30.77
C PRO A 4 -2.60 -11.90 -31.61
N THR A 5 -2.58 -13.23 -31.52
CA THR A 5 -3.56 -14.08 -32.19
C THR A 5 -4.92 -13.71 -31.66
N ALA A 6 -5.76 -13.16 -32.54
CA ALA A 6 -7.15 -12.80 -32.27
C ALA A 6 -7.82 -13.95 -31.51
N ARG A 7 -8.34 -13.63 -30.32
CA ARG A 7 -9.21 -14.55 -29.58
C ARG A 7 -10.42 -14.81 -30.47
N LYS A 8 -10.53 -16.03 -31.03
CA LYS A 8 -11.79 -16.50 -31.63
C LYS A 8 -12.88 -16.26 -30.58
N PRO A 9 -14.04 -15.65 -30.93
CA PRO A 9 -15.11 -15.48 -29.95
C PRO A 9 -15.39 -16.87 -29.38
N PRO A 10 -15.55 -17.02 -28.05
CA PRO A 10 -16.00 -18.30 -27.53
C PRO A 10 -17.27 -18.62 -28.29
N ALA A 11 -17.35 -19.82 -28.89
CA ALA A 11 -18.61 -20.24 -29.46
C ALA A 11 -19.66 -20.07 -28.36
N PHE A 12 -20.87 -19.63 -28.67
CA PHE A 12 -21.91 -19.37 -27.67
C PHE A 12 -22.08 -20.53 -26.65
N LEU A 13 -21.74 -21.75 -27.09
CA LEU A 13 -21.66 -22.97 -26.29
C LEU A 13 -20.51 -22.97 -25.26
N ASP A 14 -19.32 -22.44 -25.54
CA ASP A 14 -18.18 -22.38 -24.62
C ASP A 14 -18.47 -21.49 -23.39
N LEU A 15 -19.20 -20.39 -23.57
CA LEU A 15 -19.64 -19.51 -22.48
C LEU A 15 -20.67 -20.19 -21.55
N ALA A 16 -21.55 -21.01 -22.11
CA ALA A 16 -22.60 -21.71 -21.36
C ALA A 16 -22.05 -22.78 -20.41
N TYR A 17 -20.89 -23.38 -20.72
CA TYR A 17 -20.27 -24.42 -19.89
C TYR A 17 -19.19 -23.87 -18.94
N LEU A 18 -18.41 -22.88 -19.35
CA LEU A 18 -17.34 -22.31 -18.52
C LEU A 18 -17.87 -21.36 -17.43
N ALA A 19 -18.92 -20.59 -17.70
CA ALA A 19 -19.48 -19.65 -16.72
C ALA A 19 -20.04 -20.31 -15.44
N PRO A 20 -20.88 -21.38 -15.50
CA PRO A 20 -21.37 -22.04 -14.30
C PRO A 20 -20.24 -22.77 -13.54
N ALA A 21 -19.24 -23.33 -14.24
CA ALA A 21 -18.08 -23.96 -13.61
C ALA A 21 -17.23 -22.95 -12.84
N LEU A 22 -16.93 -21.78 -13.42
CA LEU A 22 -16.21 -20.70 -12.73
C LEU A 22 -17.02 -20.12 -11.57
N CYS A 23 -18.33 -19.97 -11.73
CA CYS A 23 -19.21 -19.48 -10.67
C CYS A 23 -19.24 -20.44 -9.48
N LEU A 24 -19.30 -21.75 -9.76
CA LEU A 24 -19.25 -22.81 -8.75
C LEU A 24 -17.85 -22.91 -8.09
N CYS A 25 -16.78 -22.72 -8.85
CA CYS A 25 -15.42 -22.65 -8.30
C CYS A 25 -15.25 -21.43 -7.37
N MET A 26 -15.72 -20.24 -7.76
CA MET A 26 -15.66 -19.05 -6.89
C MET A 26 -16.50 -19.21 -5.62
N TRP A 27 -17.61 -19.94 -5.68
CA TRP A 27 -18.43 -20.27 -4.51
C TRP A 27 -17.75 -21.26 -3.55
N LEU A 28 -16.94 -22.18 -4.06
CA LEU A 28 -16.19 -23.14 -3.23
C LEU A 28 -14.88 -22.56 -2.66
N THR A 29 -14.33 -21.49 -3.23
CA THR A 29 -13.15 -20.82 -2.67
C THR A 29 -13.55 -19.94 -1.48
N SER A 30 -13.04 -20.28 -0.29
CA SER A 30 -13.29 -19.50 0.93
C SER A 30 -12.70 -18.08 0.82
N PHE A 31 -13.51 -17.06 1.12
CA PHE A 31 -13.06 -15.68 1.20
C PHE A 31 -12.26 -15.47 2.49
N HIS A 32 -10.97 -15.14 2.36
CA HIS A 32 -10.14 -14.86 3.51
C HIS A 32 -10.24 -13.38 3.89
N GLN A 33 -11.13 -13.07 4.83
CA GLN A 33 -11.26 -11.74 5.42
C GLN A 33 -10.35 -11.59 6.63
N ILE A 34 -9.47 -10.59 6.62
CA ILE A 34 -8.68 -10.22 7.81
C ILE A 34 -9.61 -9.54 8.82
N LYS A 35 -9.69 -10.07 10.05
CA LYS A 35 -10.55 -9.54 11.11
C LYS A 35 -9.86 -8.37 11.84
N TYR A 36 -9.91 -7.18 11.25
CA TYR A 36 -9.50 -5.96 11.96
C TYR A 36 -10.48 -5.68 13.11
N PRO A 37 -10.06 -5.26 14.33
CA PRO A 37 -8.72 -4.83 14.75
C PRO A 37 -7.78 -5.92 15.30
N PHE A 38 -8.25 -7.17 15.41
CA PHE A 38 -7.52 -8.25 16.09
C PHE A 38 -6.41 -8.87 15.23
N GLU A 39 -6.60 -8.88 13.91
CA GLU A 39 -5.64 -9.39 12.94
C GLU A 39 -5.16 -8.26 12.04
N LYS A 40 -3.84 -8.12 11.90
CA LYS A 40 -3.18 -7.14 11.02
C LYS A 40 -2.57 -7.87 9.82
N GLY A 41 -2.69 -7.27 8.65
CA GLY A 41 -2.04 -7.79 7.45
C GLY A 41 -0.51 -7.75 7.54
N PRO A 42 0.20 -8.60 6.78
CA PRO A 42 1.66 -8.59 6.74
C PRO A 42 2.17 -7.24 6.19
N LEU A 43 2.94 -6.52 7.00
CA LEU A 43 3.54 -5.24 6.62
C LEU A 43 4.98 -5.46 6.17
N SER A 44 5.32 -4.94 4.98
CA SER A 44 6.70 -4.96 4.50
C SER A 44 7.58 -4.02 5.36
N PRO A 45 8.87 -4.32 5.55
CA PRO A 45 9.78 -3.45 6.31
C PRO A 45 9.99 -2.06 5.69
N ARG A 46 9.56 -1.87 4.44
CA ARG A 46 9.61 -0.58 3.71
C ARG A 46 8.28 0.18 3.73
N PHE A 47 7.33 -0.24 4.56
CA PHE A 47 6.06 0.47 4.69
C PHE A 47 6.30 1.91 5.16
N ARG A 48 5.73 2.87 4.42
CA ARG A 48 5.80 4.29 4.77
C ARG A 48 4.64 4.63 5.71
N GLY A 49 4.92 4.56 7.01
CA GLY A 49 3.98 4.94 8.07
C GLY A 49 4.12 6.40 8.49
N GLU A 50 3.91 6.65 9.77
CA GLU A 50 4.11 7.97 10.37
C GLU A 50 5.60 8.33 10.43
N HIS A 51 5.89 9.60 10.13
CA HIS A 51 7.26 10.11 10.12
C HIS A 51 7.62 10.58 11.53
N ALA A 52 8.68 10.02 12.11
CA ALA A 52 9.18 10.42 13.42
C ALA A 52 10.62 10.92 13.32
N LEU A 53 10.97 11.93 14.11
CA LEU A 53 12.34 12.43 14.18
C LEU A 53 13.21 11.44 14.96
N ARG A 54 14.30 11.00 14.35
CA ARG A 54 15.22 10.06 15.00
C ARG A 54 16.29 10.79 15.80
N ARG A 55 16.63 10.26 16.97
CA ARG A 55 17.73 10.75 17.82
C ARG A 55 19.00 9.91 17.67
N TYR A 56 20.15 10.49 18.02
CA TYR A 56 21.41 9.79 18.25
C TYR A 56 21.34 8.97 19.56
N PRO A 57 22.21 7.97 19.77
CA PRO A 57 22.25 7.22 21.04
C PRO A 57 22.60 8.10 22.26
N ILE A 58 23.18 9.27 22.03
CA ILE A 58 23.51 10.28 23.06
C ILE A 58 22.27 11.12 23.46
N GLY A 59 21.15 10.96 22.74
CA GLY A 59 19.90 11.67 23.01
C GLY A 59 19.68 12.94 22.21
N GLU A 60 20.69 13.42 21.47
CA GLU A 60 20.57 14.58 20.58
C GLU A 60 19.75 14.26 19.32
N GLU A 61 18.98 15.23 18.84
CA GLU A 61 18.19 15.08 17.61
C GLU A 61 19.07 15.05 16.36
N ARG A 62 18.71 14.28 15.33
CA ARG A 62 19.42 14.30 14.04
C ARG A 62 19.07 15.50 13.15
N CYS A 63 18.05 16.27 13.51
CA CYS A 63 17.62 17.42 12.72
C CYS A 63 18.52 18.63 12.99
N ILE A 64 19.16 19.17 11.96
CA ILE A 64 19.94 20.41 12.03
C ILE A 64 19.16 21.65 11.55
N ALA A 65 17.83 21.57 11.49
CA ALA A 65 16.94 22.64 11.01
C ALA A 65 17.27 23.19 9.59
N CYS A 66 17.75 22.32 8.69
CA CYS A 66 18.14 22.70 7.32
C CYS A 66 16.97 23.00 6.36
N LYS A 67 15.71 22.77 6.77
CA LYS A 67 14.48 22.94 5.97
C LYS A 67 14.42 22.16 4.64
N LEU A 68 15.34 21.22 4.41
CA LEU A 68 15.39 20.43 3.17
C LEU A 68 14.17 19.52 3.00
N CYS A 69 13.62 19.03 4.13
CA CYS A 69 12.41 18.20 4.13
C CYS A 69 11.17 18.93 3.57
N GLU A 70 11.09 20.25 3.73
CA GLU A 70 9.97 21.06 3.22
C GLU A 70 10.11 21.34 1.72
N ALA A 71 11.35 21.50 1.25
CA ALA A 71 11.65 21.75 -0.15
C ALA A 71 11.45 20.51 -1.03
N ILE A 72 11.78 19.31 -0.53
CA ILE A 72 11.67 18.05 -1.28
C ILE A 72 10.26 17.47 -1.23
N ALA A 73 9.51 17.72 -0.14
CA ALA A 73 8.18 17.17 0.00
C ALA A 73 7.25 17.70 -1.12
N SER A 74 6.59 16.78 -1.80
CA SER A 74 5.56 17.12 -2.80
C SER A 74 4.34 17.81 -2.19
N THR A 75 4.16 17.73 -0.87
CA THR A 75 3.08 18.34 -0.12
C THR A 75 3.63 19.16 1.04
N LYS A 76 3.00 20.30 1.34
CA LYS A 76 3.42 21.21 2.43
C LYS A 76 3.20 20.64 3.85
N LEU A 77 2.54 19.49 3.97
CA LEU A 77 2.19 18.85 5.25
C LEU A 77 3.42 18.38 6.04
N MET A 78 4.52 18.07 5.37
CA MET A 78 5.77 17.63 6.01
C MET A 78 6.37 18.70 6.93
N GLY A 79 6.37 19.97 6.48
CA GLY A 79 6.87 21.09 7.28
C GLY A 79 6.01 21.38 8.51
N ALA A 80 4.68 21.35 8.34
CA ALA A 80 3.75 21.54 9.45
C ALA A 80 3.89 20.47 10.54
N LYS A 81 4.05 19.18 10.15
CA LYS A 81 4.28 18.11 11.13
C LYS A 81 5.63 18.24 11.83
N MET A 82 6.69 18.62 11.12
CA MET A 82 8.01 18.82 11.73
C MET A 82 7.99 19.96 12.76
N TRP A 83 7.24 21.04 12.49
CA TRP A 83 7.03 22.12 13.45
C TRP A 83 6.29 21.65 14.70
N LEU A 84 5.23 20.84 14.56
CA LEU A 84 4.52 20.26 15.70
C LEU A 84 5.46 19.38 16.54
N TYR A 85 6.25 18.50 15.93
CA TYR A 85 7.22 17.66 16.66
C TYR A 85 8.26 18.47 17.45
N ARG A 86 8.57 19.71 17.03
CA ARG A 86 9.47 20.60 17.77
C ARG A 86 8.75 21.39 18.86
N ALA A 87 7.47 21.71 18.69
CA ALA A 87 6.67 22.37 19.72
C ALA A 87 6.30 21.42 20.87
N GLU A 88 6.28 20.12 20.61
CA GLU A 88 5.94 19.06 21.58
C GLU A 88 7.13 18.52 22.39
N GLN A 89 8.34 19.07 22.21
CA GLN A 89 9.55 18.67 22.94
C GLN A 89 10.09 19.80 23.81
#